data_AF-A0A5Q4GF55-F1
#
_entry.id   AF-A0A5Q4GF55-F1
#
_cell.length_a   1.000
_cell.length_b   1.000
_cell.length_c   1.000
_cell.angle_alpha   90.00
_cell.angle_beta   90.00
_cell.angle_gamma   90.00
#
_symmetry.space_group_name_H-M   'P 1'
#
loop_
_entity.id
_entity.type
_entity.pdbx_description
1 polymer ?
#
loop_
_entity_poly.entity_id
_entity_poly.type
_entity_poly.pdbx_seq_one_letter_code
_entity_poly.pdbx_strand_id
1 'polypeptide(L)'
;MSDLIQLVYSSRSNTEFDASAVGVPQEIARILSASRRNNKRSQIGGVLCYGDGCFFQCLEGERGSVEKLYQTIANDNRHRDVTLLLSRSVHHRQFRLWAMKYLSVDRPIRQFLAEQGLKRFDPFALDGEAVDRLLEILRSDTEEWRRPAGNAVPERSAPASMSGGISPAMLGIGALAAALTVVTLIALVIL
;
A
#
# COMPACT_ATOMS: atom_id res chain seq x y z
N MET A 1 -26.36 10.21 6.59
CA MET A 1 -24.98 10.34 7.12
C MET A 1 -24.18 9.17 6.60
N SER A 2 -22.99 9.39 6.05
CA SER A 2 -22.16 8.28 5.56
C SER A 2 -21.66 7.46 6.76
N ASP A 3 -21.98 6.16 6.81
CA ASP A 3 -21.49 5.23 7.83
C ASP A 3 -20.06 4.82 7.46
N LEU A 4 -19.11 5.67 7.83
CA LEU A 4 -17.70 5.47 7.55
C LEU A 4 -17.04 4.66 8.66
N ILE A 5 -16.20 3.71 8.26
CA ILE A 5 -15.41 2.90 9.19
C ILE A 5 -13.93 2.93 8.84
N GLN A 6 -13.13 2.64 9.86
CA GLN A 6 -11.73 2.27 9.77
C GLN A 6 -11.60 0.82 10.26
N LEU A 7 -11.13 -0.06 9.38
CA LEU A 7 -10.90 -1.48 9.65
C LEU A 7 -9.41 -1.78 9.51
N VAL A 8 -8.81 -2.33 10.56
CA VAL A 8 -7.41 -2.72 10.60
C VAL A 8 -7.32 -4.21 10.83
N TYR A 9 -6.52 -4.88 10.01
CA TYR A 9 -6.27 -6.31 10.15
C TYR A 9 -4.80 -6.64 9.90
N SER A 10 -4.39 -7.81 10.37
CA SER A 10 -3.09 -8.41 10.06
C SER A 10 -3.23 -9.81 9.49
N SER A 11 -2.24 -10.25 8.72
CA SER A 11 -2.19 -11.58 8.11
C SER A 11 -0.75 -12.00 7.86
N ARG A 12 -0.49 -13.29 7.69
CA ARG A 12 0.83 -13.83 7.35
C ARG A 12 0.91 -14.15 5.88
N SER A 13 1.99 -13.73 5.21
CA SER A 13 2.23 -14.10 3.82
C SER A 13 2.47 -15.61 3.68
N ASN A 14 1.94 -16.19 2.62
CA ASN A 14 2.26 -17.58 2.23
C ASN A 14 3.57 -17.66 1.44
N THR A 15 4.12 -16.52 1.03
CA THR A 15 5.38 -16.42 0.30
C THR A 15 6.32 -15.49 1.04
N GLU A 16 7.57 -15.91 1.27
CA GLU A 16 8.60 -14.99 1.72
C GLU A 16 9.04 -14.13 0.54
N PHE A 17 8.95 -12.81 0.70
CA PHE A 17 9.53 -11.88 -0.26
C PHE A 17 10.99 -11.64 0.07
N ASP A 18 11.84 -11.70 -0.96
CA ASP A 18 13.27 -11.45 -0.82
C ASP A 18 13.52 -10.03 -0.27
N ALA A 19 13.93 -9.97 0.99
CA ALA A 19 14.22 -8.74 1.71
C ALA A 19 15.54 -8.07 1.25
N SER A 20 16.35 -8.75 0.45
CA SER A 20 17.59 -8.21 -0.13
C SER A 20 17.36 -7.37 -1.39
N ALA A 21 16.17 -7.47 -1.99
CA ALA A 21 15.80 -6.67 -3.15
C ALA A 21 15.63 -5.19 -2.77
N VAL A 22 16.34 -4.30 -3.48
CA VAL A 22 16.18 -2.86 -3.34
C VAL A 22 14.82 -2.44 -3.92
N GLY A 23 13.91 -1.99 -3.06
CA GLY A 23 12.60 -1.46 -3.46
C GLY A 23 11.41 -2.30 -2.98
N VAL A 24 10.25 -2.06 -3.58
CA VAL A 24 9.01 -2.81 -3.25
C VAL A 24 9.08 -4.19 -3.93
N PRO A 25 8.91 -5.30 -3.20
CA PRO A 25 8.90 -6.63 -3.82
C PRO A 25 7.86 -6.71 -4.95
N GLN A 26 8.18 -7.41 -6.04
CA GLN A 26 7.33 -7.41 -7.23
C GLN A 26 5.90 -7.88 -6.95
N GLU A 27 5.71 -8.85 -6.07
CA GLU A 27 4.40 -9.35 -5.69
C GLU A 27 3.61 -8.32 -4.87
N ILE A 28 4.27 -7.59 -3.98
CA ILE A 28 3.68 -6.45 -3.27
C ILE A 28 3.28 -5.36 -4.27
N ALA A 29 4.10 -5.08 -5.28
CA ALA A 29 3.75 -4.11 -6.32
C ALA A 29 2.50 -4.52 -7.12
N ARG A 30 2.31 -5.83 -7.38
CA ARG A 30 1.08 -6.37 -8.00
C ARG A 30 -0.14 -6.19 -7.10
N ILE A 31 -0.03 -6.52 -5.82
CA ILE A 31 -1.08 -6.28 -4.81
C ILE A 31 -1.47 -4.80 -4.82
N LEU A 32 -0.50 -3.90 -4.73
CA LEU A 32 -0.74 -2.45 -4.70
C LEU A 32 -1.41 -1.93 -5.98
N SER A 33 -1.02 -2.44 -7.15
CA SER A 33 -1.63 -2.06 -8.43
C SER A 33 -3.11 -2.44 -8.48
N ALA A 34 -3.45 -3.66 -8.08
CA ALA A 34 -4.83 -4.13 -7.99
C ALA A 34 -5.63 -3.33 -6.94
N SER A 35 -5.09 -3.19 -5.73
CA SER A 35 -5.72 -2.45 -4.64
C SER A 35 -6.02 -1.01 -5.03
N ARG A 36 -5.07 -0.29 -5.62
CA ARG A 36 -5.28 1.12 -6.04
C ARG A 36 -6.40 1.26 -7.07
N ARG A 37 -6.49 0.33 -8.03
CA ARG A 37 -7.53 0.35 -9.07
C ARG A 37 -8.91 0.06 -8.48
N ASN A 38 -9.02 -0.98 -7.66
CA ASN A 38 -10.30 -1.44 -7.12
C ASN A 38 -10.80 -0.50 -6.02
N ASN A 39 -9.91 -0.13 -5.08
CA ASN A 39 -10.26 0.75 -3.97
C ASN A 39 -10.70 2.13 -4.47
N LYS A 40 -10.12 2.66 -5.55
CA LYS A 40 -10.58 3.92 -6.15
C LYS A 40 -12.04 3.83 -6.64
N ARG A 41 -12.45 2.70 -7.21
CA ARG A 41 -13.83 2.49 -7.68
C ARG A 41 -14.81 2.39 -6.51
N SER A 42 -14.43 1.67 -5.46
CA SER A 42 -15.24 1.51 -4.24
C SER A 42 -15.09 2.65 -3.24
N GLN A 43 -14.37 3.72 -3.62
CA GLN A 43 -14.04 4.84 -2.73
C GLN A 43 -13.44 4.36 -1.40
N ILE A 44 -12.56 3.37 -1.41
CA ILE A 44 -11.82 2.91 -0.24
C ILE A 44 -10.42 3.54 -0.28
N GLY A 45 -9.93 3.97 0.88
CA GLY A 45 -8.55 4.42 1.08
C GLY A 45 -7.85 3.56 2.12
N GLY A 46 -6.55 3.76 2.29
CA GLY A 46 -5.82 3.03 3.32
C GLY A 46 -4.31 2.95 3.14
N VAL A 47 -3.71 2.13 4.01
CA VAL A 47 -2.28 1.86 4.04
C VAL A 47 -2.03 0.36 4.22
N LEU A 48 -1.00 -0.14 3.53
CA LEU A 48 -0.48 -1.50 3.61
C LEU A 48 0.98 -1.42 4.07
N CYS A 49 1.30 -2.16 5.13
CA CYS A 49 2.67 -2.39 5.58
C CYS A 49 3.00 -3.88 5.48
N TYR A 50 4.22 -4.19 5.06
CA TYR A 50 4.75 -5.55 5.01
C TYR A 50 6.17 -5.59 5.59
N GLY A 51 6.42 -6.56 6.46
CA GLY A 51 7.75 -6.88 6.99
C GLY A 51 7.72 -8.18 7.78
N ASP A 52 8.86 -8.86 7.88
CA ASP A 52 9.01 -10.10 8.65
C ASP A 52 7.90 -11.15 8.35
N GLY A 53 7.47 -11.24 7.08
CA GLY A 53 6.42 -12.16 6.63
C GLY A 53 4.99 -11.78 7.03
N CYS A 54 4.78 -10.63 7.66
CA CYS A 54 3.48 -10.17 8.14
C CYS A 54 2.99 -8.96 7.36
N PHE A 55 1.69 -8.94 7.07
CA PHE A 55 0.96 -7.79 6.57
C PHE A 55 0.20 -7.12 7.72
N PHE A 56 0.21 -5.79 7.69
CA PHE A 56 -0.68 -4.94 8.47
C PHE A 56 -1.38 -4.01 7.48
N GLN A 57 -2.72 -3.99 7.47
CA GLN A 57 -3.47 -3.18 6.54
C GLN A 57 -4.62 -2.46 7.22
N CYS A 58 -4.74 -1.18 6.92
CA CYS A 58 -5.86 -0.33 7.30
C CYS A 58 -6.69 0.02 6.06
N LEU A 59 -8.01 -0.14 6.16
CA LEU A 59 -9.01 0.18 5.15
C LEU A 59 -9.98 1.21 5.71
N GLU A 60 -10.27 2.26 4.93
CA GLU A 60 -11.22 3.30 5.28
C GLU A 60 -12.21 3.56 4.16
N GLY A 61 -13.49 3.63 4.49
CA GLY A 61 -14.55 3.79 3.50
C GLY A 61 -15.93 3.63 4.12
N GLU A 62 -16.93 3.54 3.26
CA GLU A 62 -18.29 3.19 3.68
C GLU A 62 -18.31 1.74 4.21
N ARG A 63 -19.07 1.50 5.29
CA ARG A 63 -19.08 0.23 6.03
C ARG A 63 -19.25 -0.99 5.12
N GLY A 64 -20.33 -1.03 4.34
CA GLY A 64 -20.63 -2.17 3.48
C GLY A 64 -19.52 -2.43 2.46
N SER A 65 -18.95 -1.37 1.89
CA SER A 65 -17.85 -1.45 0.93
C SER A 65 -16.57 -1.99 1.56
N VAL A 66 -16.20 -1.51 2.75
CA VAL A 66 -14.99 -1.95 3.47
C VAL A 66 -15.15 -3.38 3.96
N GLU A 67 -16.29 -3.74 4.55
CA GLU A 67 -16.55 -5.10 5.06
C GLU A 67 -16.57 -6.11 3.91
N LYS A 68 -17.20 -5.79 2.77
CA LYS A 68 -17.16 -6.64 1.56
C LYS A 68 -15.74 -6.86 1.05
N LEU A 69 -14.93 -5.79 1.00
CA LEU A 69 -13.53 -5.90 0.59
C LEU A 69 -12.71 -6.72 1.60
N TYR A 70 -12.94 -6.54 2.89
CA TYR A 70 -12.25 -7.33 3.92
C TYR A 70 -12.57 -8.82 3.81
N GLN A 71 -13.83 -9.20 3.57
CA GLN A 71 -14.21 -10.61 3.34
C GLN A 71 -13.54 -11.19 2.09
N THR A 72 -13.44 -10.39 1.03
CA THR A 72 -12.72 -10.76 -0.19
C THR A 72 -11.26 -11.06 0.11
N ILE A 73 -10.60 -10.12 0.80
CA ILE A 73 -9.21 -10.20 1.18
C ILE A 73 -8.97 -11.39 2.08
N ALA A 74 -9.83 -11.65 3.07
CA ALA A 74 -9.67 -12.73 4.04
C ALA A 74 -9.61 -14.13 3.41
N ASN A 75 -10.12 -14.28 2.18
CA ASN A 75 -10.11 -15.53 1.41
C ASN A 75 -9.00 -15.58 0.34
N ASP A 76 -8.09 -14.60 0.31
CA ASP A 76 -7.01 -14.52 -0.67
C ASP A 76 -5.90 -15.55 -0.36
N ASN A 77 -5.56 -16.40 -1.33
CA ASN A 77 -4.60 -17.48 -1.13
C ASN A 77 -3.14 -17.02 -0.96
N ARG A 78 -2.84 -15.73 -1.14
CA ARG A 78 -1.48 -15.18 -0.94
C ARG A 78 -1.13 -14.99 0.53
N HIS A 79 -2.10 -15.07 1.44
CA HIS A 79 -1.88 -14.97 2.87
C HIS A 79 -2.72 -15.96 3.69
N ARG A 80 -2.51 -15.98 4.99
CA ARG A 80 -3.25 -16.78 5.97
C ARG A 80 -3.31 -16.06 7.31
N ASP A 81 -3.94 -16.68 8.31
CA ASP A 81 -4.01 -16.20 9.69
C ASP A 81 -4.54 -14.77 9.78
N VAL A 82 -5.61 -14.48 9.04
CA VAL A 82 -6.19 -13.14 8.94
C VAL A 82 -6.90 -12.80 10.25
N THR A 83 -6.41 -11.78 10.95
CA THR A 83 -6.92 -11.36 12.26
C THR A 83 -7.35 -9.90 12.21
N LEU A 84 -8.61 -9.63 12.57
CA LEU A 84 -9.12 -8.28 12.76
C LEU A 84 -8.52 -7.69 14.05
N LEU A 85 -7.83 -6.56 13.94
CA LEU A 85 -7.20 -5.89 15.07
C LEU A 85 -8.05 -4.74 15.60
N LEU A 86 -8.70 -3.99 14.70
CA LEU A 86 -9.52 -2.83 15.04
C LEU A 86 -10.64 -2.67 14.02
N SER A 87 -11.85 -2.36 14.48
CA SER A 87 -12.94 -1.87 13.63
C SER A 87 -13.70 -0.80 14.39
N ARG A 88 -13.74 0.42 13.84
CA ARG A 88 -14.43 1.55 14.47
C ARG A 88 -15.08 2.46 13.45
N SER A 89 -16.17 3.11 13.85
CA SER A 89 -16.77 4.20 13.09
C SER A 89 -15.88 5.44 13.14
N VAL A 90 -15.78 6.17 12.03
CA VAL A 90 -14.99 7.40 11.93
C VAL A 90 -15.80 8.53 11.29
N HIS A 91 -15.60 9.76 11.76
CA HIS A 91 -16.32 10.93 11.21
C HIS A 91 -15.76 11.38 9.85
N HIS A 92 -14.46 11.15 9.64
CA HIS A 92 -13.76 11.48 8.41
C HIS A 92 -12.67 10.45 8.17
N ARG A 93 -12.33 10.22 6.90
CA ARG A 93 -11.21 9.38 6.52
C ARG A 93 -9.90 10.05 6.92
N GLN A 94 -8.97 9.29 7.48
CA GLN A 94 -7.64 9.75 7.85
C GLN A 94 -6.65 9.55 6.68
N PHE A 95 -6.90 8.58 5.80
CA PHE A 95 -6.06 8.26 4.64
C PHE A 95 -6.65 8.75 3.30
N ARG A 96 -7.27 9.94 3.28
CA ARG A 96 -8.07 10.49 2.15
C ARG A 96 -7.38 10.53 0.79
N LEU A 97 -6.05 10.60 0.76
CA LEU A 97 -5.29 10.88 -0.46
C LEU A 97 -4.84 9.62 -1.22
N TRP A 98 -4.91 8.45 -0.59
CA TRP A 98 -4.31 7.23 -1.14
C TRP A 98 -5.33 6.11 -1.20
N ALA A 99 -5.61 5.63 -2.41
CA ALA A 99 -6.42 4.41 -2.60
C ALA A 99 -5.77 3.20 -1.90
N MET A 100 -4.43 3.16 -1.87
CA MET A 100 -3.61 2.28 -1.02
C MET A 100 -2.15 2.74 -1.03
N LYS A 101 -1.63 3.25 0.10
CA LYS A 101 -0.20 3.58 0.28
C LYS A 101 0.56 2.34 0.76
N TYR A 102 1.79 2.18 0.32
CA TYR A 102 2.72 1.18 0.86
C TYR A 102 3.76 1.86 1.74
N LEU A 103 4.00 1.28 2.92
CA LEU A 103 5.07 1.69 3.82
C LEU A 103 5.90 0.46 4.20
N SER A 104 7.20 0.53 3.98
CA SER A 104 8.15 -0.48 4.45
C SER A 104 8.38 -0.35 5.96
N VAL A 105 8.76 -1.43 6.62
CA VAL A 105 9.21 -1.41 8.03
C VAL A 105 10.58 -0.74 8.14
N ASP A 106 10.56 0.58 8.20
CA ASP A 106 11.71 1.48 8.24
C ASP A 106 12.00 1.96 9.68
N ARG A 107 12.81 3.01 9.83
CA ARG A 107 13.34 3.41 11.15
C ARG A 107 12.24 3.82 12.15
N PRO A 108 11.26 4.69 11.81
CA PRO A 108 10.15 5.02 12.71
C PRO A 108 9.39 3.79 13.20
N ILE A 109 9.02 2.89 12.29
CA ILE A 109 8.28 1.67 12.64
C ILE A 109 9.15 0.76 13.52
N ARG A 110 10.43 0.58 13.19
CA ARG A 110 11.36 -0.24 13.99
C ARG A 110 11.57 0.31 15.39
N GLN A 111 11.64 1.63 15.54
CA GLN A 111 11.73 2.26 16.86
C GLN A 111 10.47 1.97 17.68
N PHE A 112 9.29 2.16 17.10
CA PHE A 112 8.02 1.82 17.74
C PHE A 112 7.97 0.35 18.17
N LEU A 113 8.35 -0.59 17.29
CA LEU A 113 8.38 -2.02 17.64
C LEU A 113 9.30 -2.29 18.84
N ALA A 114 10.48 -1.66 18.90
CA ALA A 114 11.39 -1.82 20.02
C ALA A 114 10.81 -1.27 21.33
N GLU A 115 10.07 -0.17 21.29
CA GLU A 115 9.32 0.36 22.45
C GLU A 115 8.23 -0.61 22.93
N GLN A 116 7.64 -1.38 22.01
CA GLN A 116 6.70 -2.47 22.33
C GLN A 116 7.40 -3.79 22.75
N GLY A 117 8.74 -3.80 22.87
CA GLY A 117 9.51 -5.01 23.20
C GLY A 117 9.63 -6.01 22.05
N LEU A 118 9.27 -5.64 20.83
CA LEU A 118 9.28 -6.49 19.65
C LEU A 118 10.58 -6.35 18.86
N LYS A 119 11.21 -7.47 18.53
CA LYS A 119 12.46 -7.53 17.73
C LYS A 119 12.20 -7.61 16.22
N ARG A 120 10.98 -7.95 15.82
CA ARG A 120 10.52 -8.15 14.44
C ARG A 120 9.16 -7.49 14.29
N PHE A 121 8.76 -7.24 13.05
CA PHE A 121 7.41 -6.79 12.75
C PHE A 121 6.40 -7.92 12.96
N ASP A 122 5.84 -7.99 14.17
CA ASP A 122 4.77 -8.91 14.55
C ASP A 122 3.53 -8.12 14.99
N PRO A 123 2.67 -7.70 14.05
CA PRO A 123 1.51 -6.88 14.36
C PRO A 123 0.42 -7.64 15.14
N PHE A 124 0.50 -8.97 15.25
CA PHE A 124 -0.43 -9.78 16.05
C PHE A 124 -0.20 -9.62 17.55
N ALA A 125 0.98 -9.16 17.96
CA ALA A 125 1.33 -8.91 19.36
C ALA A 125 0.93 -7.50 19.83
N LEU A 126 0.39 -6.67 18.94
CA LEU A 126 -0.02 -5.30 19.27
C LEU A 126 -1.42 -5.29 19.86
N ASP A 127 -1.58 -4.61 20.99
CA ASP A 127 -2.91 -4.29 21.54
C ASP A 127 -3.54 -3.08 20.83
N GLY A 128 -4.74 -2.69 21.25
CA GLY A 128 -5.48 -1.59 20.62
C GLY A 128 -4.75 -0.24 20.67
N GLU A 129 -4.06 0.06 21.78
CA GLU A 129 -3.31 1.32 21.94
C GLU A 129 -2.07 1.32 21.04
N ALA A 130 -1.35 0.19 20.99
CA ALA A 130 -0.21 0.01 20.11
C ALA A 130 -0.61 0.08 18.62
N VAL A 131 -1.77 -0.47 18.24
CA VAL A 131 -2.32 -0.35 16.89
C VAL A 131 -2.63 1.12 16.55
N ASP A 132 -3.26 1.87 17.45
CA ASP A 132 -3.54 3.29 17.25
C ASP A 132 -2.25 4.11 17.10
N ARG A 133 -1.24 3.85 17.93
CA ARG A 133 0.09 4.47 17.82
C ARG A 133 0.76 4.16 16.49
N LEU A 134 0.69 2.91 16.02
CA LEU A 134 1.23 2.55 14.71
C LEU A 134 0.50 3.28 13.58
N LEU A 135 -0.83 3.37 13.62
CA LEU A 135 -1.60 4.14 12.63
C LEU A 135 -1.19 5.61 12.60
N GLU A 136 -0.89 6.22 13.74
CA GLU A 136 -0.42 7.61 13.82
C GLU A 136 0.93 7.82 13.14
N ILE A 137 1.87 6.88 13.35
CA ILE A 137 3.17 6.87 12.67
C ILE A 137 2.96 6.77 11.16
N LEU A 138 2.16 5.79 10.71
CA LEU A 138 1.87 5.59 9.29
C LEU A 138 1.18 6.81 8.66
N ARG A 139 0.33 7.52 9.41
CA ARG A 139 -0.32 8.76 8.97
C ARG A 139 0.68 9.90 8.82
N SER A 140 1.57 10.09 9.77
CA SER A 140 2.57 11.17 9.73
C SER A 140 3.48 11.05 8.49
N ASP A 141 3.92 9.84 8.15
CA ASP A 141 4.67 9.56 6.92
C ASP A 141 3.85 9.84 5.65
N THR A 142 2.52 9.77 5.71
CA THR A 142 1.65 10.14 4.58
C THR A 142 1.52 11.65 4.39
N GLU A 143 1.76 12.43 5.44
CA GLU A 143 1.65 13.89 5.44
C GLU A 143 2.98 14.60 5.20
N GLU A 144 4.14 14.01 5.53
CA GLU A 144 5.45 14.68 5.48
C GLU A 144 5.90 15.10 4.05
N TRP A 145 5.52 14.34 3.01
CA TRP A 145 5.72 14.77 1.60
C TRP A 145 4.94 16.04 1.22
N ARG A 146 3.99 16.48 2.05
CA ARG A 146 3.10 17.62 1.78
C ARG A 146 3.70 18.97 2.18
N ARG A 147 4.89 19.04 2.80
CA ARG A 147 5.54 20.35 2.99
C ARG A 147 6.04 20.83 1.62
N PRO A 148 5.50 21.93 1.05
CA PRO A 148 6.16 22.56 -0.08
C PRO A 148 7.58 22.88 0.37
N ALA A 149 8.58 22.45 -0.40
CA ALA A 149 9.97 22.78 -0.14
C ALA A 149 10.05 24.31 0.02
N GLY A 150 10.19 24.76 1.26
CA GLY A 150 10.35 26.17 1.58
C GLY A 150 11.65 26.63 0.94
N ASN A 151 11.55 27.58 0.00
CA ASN A 151 12.59 28.40 -0.58
C ASN A 151 14.03 28.03 -0.19
N ALA A 152 14.66 27.13 -0.95
CA ALA A 152 16.10 27.08 -1.09
C ALA A 152 16.41 26.71 -2.54
N VAL A 153 16.67 27.74 -3.35
CA VAL A 153 17.31 27.58 -4.66
C VAL A 153 18.81 27.47 -4.40
N PRO A 154 19.47 26.32 -4.65
CA PRO A 154 20.90 26.35 -4.90
C PRO A 154 21.07 26.72 -6.36
N GLU A 155 21.43 27.98 -6.57
CA GLU A 155 21.87 28.52 -7.85
C GLU A 155 23.05 27.68 -8.35
N ARG A 156 22.83 26.88 -9.41
CA ARG A 156 23.92 26.24 -10.14
C ARG A 156 23.77 26.55 -11.62
N SER A 157 24.68 27.40 -12.05
CA SER A 157 24.85 27.96 -13.38
C SER A 157 24.87 26.88 -14.45
N ALA A 158 24.05 27.06 -15.49
CA ALA A 158 24.20 26.34 -16.76
C ALA A 158 25.42 26.85 -17.53
N PRO A 159 25.97 26.02 -18.44
CA PRO A 159 26.30 26.55 -19.76
C PRO A 159 25.51 25.84 -20.87
N ALA A 160 25.49 26.54 -21.99
CA ALA A 160 24.47 26.51 -23.04
C ALA A 160 24.70 25.49 -24.17
N SER A 161 23.64 25.36 -24.97
CA SER A 161 23.61 25.09 -26.42
C SER A 161 23.81 23.64 -26.92
N MET A 162 22.83 23.10 -27.63
CA MET A 162 22.84 23.01 -29.11
C MET A 162 21.61 22.26 -29.66
N SER A 163 21.16 22.70 -30.84
CA SER A 163 19.95 22.29 -31.56
C SER A 163 20.14 21.05 -32.44
N GLY A 164 19.04 20.35 -32.80
CA GLY A 164 19.02 19.48 -33.98
C GLY A 164 17.77 18.61 -34.18
N GLY A 165 16.88 19.02 -35.09
CA GLY A 165 16.40 18.22 -36.23
C GLY A 165 15.40 17.04 -36.06
N ILE A 166 14.16 17.29 -36.53
CA ILE A 166 13.11 16.47 -37.21
C ILE A 166 13.53 15.04 -37.67
N SER A 167 12.77 13.93 -37.57
CA SER A 167 11.41 13.64 -38.11
C SER A 167 10.92 12.22 -37.70
N PRO A 168 9.62 11.87 -37.94
CA PRO A 168 8.99 10.63 -37.49
C PRO A 168 9.12 9.46 -38.50
N ALA A 169 9.05 8.22 -38.02
CA ALA A 169 8.89 7.04 -38.86
C ALA A 169 7.97 5.99 -38.20
N MET A 170 7.11 5.43 -39.04
CA MET A 170 6.01 4.53 -38.74
C MET A 170 6.39 3.08 -39.12
N LEU A 171 5.58 2.12 -38.63
CA LEU A 171 5.29 0.76 -39.12
C LEU A 171 6.19 -0.42 -38.70
N GLY A 172 5.50 -1.49 -38.26
CA GLY A 172 6.03 -2.84 -38.10
C GLY A 172 5.05 -3.78 -37.37
N ILE A 173 4.12 -4.37 -38.11
CA ILE A 173 3.17 -5.42 -37.71
C ILE A 173 3.90 -6.77 -37.56
N GLY A 174 3.53 -7.62 -36.60
CA GLY A 174 3.82 -9.07 -36.70
C GLY A 174 3.86 -9.88 -35.41
N ALA A 175 2.72 -10.49 -35.08
CA ALA A 175 2.45 -11.75 -34.35
C ALA A 175 3.60 -12.51 -33.63
N LEU A 176 3.35 -12.98 -32.40
CA LEU A 176 2.99 -14.39 -32.15
C LEU A 176 2.51 -14.60 -30.70
N ALA A 177 1.74 -15.68 -30.56
CA ALA A 177 0.92 -16.08 -29.44
C ALA A 177 1.66 -16.51 -28.16
N ALA A 178 0.84 -16.72 -27.12
CA ALA A 178 1.06 -17.53 -25.93
C ALA A 178 1.67 -16.84 -24.70
N ALA A 179 0.84 -16.05 -24.00
CA ALA A 179 0.94 -15.89 -22.54
C ALA A 179 -0.41 -15.45 -21.92
N LEU A 180 -1.52 -16.03 -22.39
CA LEU A 180 -2.88 -15.62 -21.98
C LEU A 180 -3.45 -16.42 -20.80
N THR A 181 -2.65 -17.27 -20.13
CA THR A 181 -3.13 -18.13 -19.05
C THR A 181 -2.77 -17.68 -17.63
N VAL A 182 -1.88 -16.71 -17.46
CA VAL A 182 -1.49 -16.23 -16.10
C VAL A 182 -2.18 -14.92 -15.71
N VAL A 183 -2.69 -14.16 -16.69
CA VAL A 183 -3.36 -12.87 -16.42
C VAL A 183 -4.79 -13.05 -15.87
N THR A 184 -5.40 -14.24 -16.03
CA THR A 184 -6.73 -14.54 -15.53
C THR A 184 -6.80 -14.79 -14.02
N LEU A 185 -5.69 -15.10 -13.34
CA LEU A 185 -5.70 -15.25 -11.88
C LEU A 185 -5.65 -13.90 -11.13
N ILE A 186 -5.24 -12.81 -11.79
CA ILE A 186 -5.15 -11.47 -11.18
C ILE A 186 -6.51 -10.74 -11.22
N ALA A 187 -7.48 -11.25 -12.00
CA ALA A 187 -8.82 -10.68 -12.14
C ALA A 187 -9.92 -11.45 -11.37
N LEU A 188 -9.59 -12.56 -10.70
CA LEU A 188 -10.58 -13.43 -10.06
C LEU A 188 -10.65 -13.33 -8.52
N VAL A 189 -10.11 -12.27 -7.94
CA VAL A 189 -10.41 -11.87 -6.56
C VAL A 189 -11.25 -10.58 -6.59
N ILE A 190 -12.47 -10.78 -7.10
CA ILE A 190 -13.77 -10.20 -6.70
C ILE A 190 -14.21 -8.84 -7.28
N LEU A 191 -15.45 -8.90 -7.80
CA LEU A 191 -16.42 -7.87 -8.20
C LEU A 191 -16.70 -6.79 -7.14
#